data_AF-A0A0J0V5C0-F1
#
_entry.id   AF-A0A0J0V5C0-F1
#
_cell.length_a   1.000
_cell.length_b   1.000
_cell.length_c   1.000
_cell.angle_alpha   90.00
_cell.angle_beta   90.00
_cell.angle_gamma   90.00
#
_symmetry.space_group_name_H-M   'P 1'
#
loop_
_entity.id
_entity.type
_entity.pdbx_description
1 polymer ?
#
loop_
_entity_poly.entity_id
_entity_poly.type
_entity_poly.pdbx_seq_one_letter_code
_entity_poly.pdbx_strand_id
1 'polypeptide(L)'
;CALIAVTEEWLFRGVVQTHWGLGPASIIFAVLHVRYLEKWFLFLMVMLVSLFLGMLYEQTGSLWVTITAHFLIDFVLALHIRSGKE
;
A
#
# COMPACT_ATOMS: atom_id res chain seq x y z
N CYS A 1 8.61 7.95 3.69
CA CYS A 1 7.41 7.95 2.84
C CYS A 1 7.77 7.83 1.36
N ALA A 2 8.43 8.80 0.71
CA ALA A 2 8.65 8.74 -0.75
C ALA A 2 9.48 7.54 -1.23
N LEU A 3 10.65 7.27 -0.63
CA LEU A 3 11.47 6.10 -0.99
C LEU A 3 10.73 4.78 -0.74
N ILE A 4 9.99 4.71 0.37
CA ILE A 4 9.20 3.52 0.75
C ILE A 4 8.11 3.27 -0.29
N ALA A 5 7.31 4.29 -0.62
CA ALA A 5 6.25 4.19 -1.62
C ALA A 5 6.80 3.77 -3.00
N VAL A 6 7.95 4.30 -3.43
CA VAL A 6 8.61 3.88 -4.67
C VAL A 6 9.00 2.40 -4.60
N THR A 7 9.71 1.98 -3.56
CA THR A 7 10.20 0.59 -3.45
C THR A 7 9.05 -0.40 -3.32
N GLU A 8 8.04 -0.10 -2.51
CA GLU A 8 6.90 -0.98 -2.28
C GLU A 8 6.03 -1.10 -3.53
N GLU A 9 5.63 0.00 -4.17
CA GLU A 9 4.80 -0.10 -5.37
C GLU A 9 5.56 -0.71 -6.55
N TRP A 10 6.87 -0.49 -6.68
CA TRP A 10 7.66 -1.12 -7.72
C TRP A 10 7.72 -2.64 -7.54
N LEU A 11 7.90 -3.12 -6.31
CA LEU A 11 7.86 -4.55 -6.00
C LEU A 11 6.44 -5.12 -6.18
N PHE A 12 5.44 -4.52 -5.53
CA PHE A 12 4.11 -5.10 -5.46
C PHE A 12 3.29 -4.92 -6.74
N ARG A 13 3.34 -3.75 -7.37
CA ARG A 13 2.60 -3.50 -8.63
C ARG A 13 3.43 -3.84 -9.85
N GLY A 14 4.72 -3.48 -9.83
CA GLY A 14 5.61 -3.72 -10.97
C GLY A 14 5.95 -5.19 -11.17
N VAL A 15 6.11 -5.96 -10.09
CA VAL A 15 6.55 -7.36 -10.15
C VAL A 15 5.46 -8.33 -9.67
N VAL A 16 5.01 -8.21 -8.42
CA VAL A 16 4.16 -9.25 -7.80
C VAL A 16 2.77 -9.30 -8.47
N GLN A 17 2.12 -8.15 -8.65
CA GLN A 17 0.79 -8.07 -9.25
C GLN A 17 0.78 -8.38 -10.74
N THR A 18 1.82 -8.00 -11.49
CA THR A 18 1.92 -8.33 -12.92
C THR A 18 2.14 -9.83 -13.16
N HIS A 19 2.81 -10.53 -12.24
CA HIS A 19 3.07 -11.97 -12.37
C HIS A 19 2.00 -12.87 -11.74
N TRP A 20 1.43 -12.49 -10.59
CA TRP A 20 0.51 -13.34 -9.83
C TRP A 20 -0.89 -12.73 -9.63
N GLY A 21 -1.11 -11.49 -10.08
CA GLY A 21 -2.40 -10.82 -10.00
C GLY A 21 -2.64 -10.08 -8.67
N LEU A 22 -3.77 -9.35 -8.63
CA LEU A 22 -4.14 -8.46 -7.52
C LEU A 22 -4.31 -9.18 -6.18
N GLY A 23 -4.94 -10.36 -6.18
CA GLY A 23 -5.24 -11.12 -4.97
C GLY A 23 -3.96 -11.54 -4.22
N PRO A 24 -3.07 -12.32 -4.84
CA PRO A 24 -1.80 -12.71 -4.22
C PRO A 24 -0.93 -11.52 -3.84
N ALA A 25 -0.86 -10.48 -4.67
CA ALA A 25 -0.10 -9.26 -4.35
C ALA A 25 -0.59 -8.58 -3.07
N SER A 26 -1.92 -8.47 -2.91
CA SER A 26 -2.53 -7.82 -1.75
C SER A 26 -2.36 -8.64 -0.46
N ILE A 27 -2.49 -9.97 -0.55
CA ILE A 27 -2.29 -10.89 0.58
C ILE A 27 -0.84 -10.84 1.05
N ILE A 28 0.13 -10.96 0.14
CA ILE A 28 1.55 -10.92 0.48
C ILE A 28 1.90 -9.57 1.13
N PHE A 29 1.40 -8.46 0.59
CA PHE A 29 1.60 -7.12 1.15
C PHE A 29 1.13 -7.03 2.61
N ALA A 30 -0.08 -7.49 2.90
CA ALA A 30 -0.62 -7.43 4.25
C ALA A 30 0.08 -8.40 5.23
N VAL A 31 0.52 -9.57 4.75
CA VAL A 31 1.29 -10.52 5.58
C VAL A 31 2.67 -9.97 5.95
N LEU A 32 3.33 -9.24 5.05
CA LEU A 32 4.61 -8.58 5.37
C LEU A 32 4.46 -7.47 6.42
N HIS A 33 3.26 -6.95 6.62
CA HIS A 33 2.94 -6.04 7.72
C HIS A 33 2.72 -6.81 9.03
N VAL A 34 3.74 -7.56 9.46
CA VAL A 34 3.68 -8.50 10.60
C VAL A 34 3.14 -7.88 11.89
N ARG A 35 3.48 -6.61 12.15
CA ARG A 35 3.00 -5.86 13.33
C ARG A 35 1.48 -5.66 13.34
N TYR A 36 0.83 -5.74 12.17
CA TYR A 36 -0.60 -5.51 12.03
C TYR A 36 -1.40 -6.82 12.06
N LEU A 37 -0.75 -7.98 11.92
CA LEU A 37 -1.40 -9.29 12.00
C LEU A 37 -2.08 -9.54 13.35
N GLU A 38 -1.47 -9.05 14.44
CA GLU A 38 -2.06 -9.14 15.79
C GLU A 38 -3.28 -8.22 15.97
N LYS A 39 -3.39 -7.18 15.14
CA LYS A 39 -4.45 -6.17 15.21
C LYS A 39 -5.35 -6.29 14.00
N TRP A 40 -6.37 -7.15 14.11
CA TRP A 40 -7.31 -7.45 13.03
C TRP A 40 -7.82 -6.21 12.25
N PHE A 41 -8.12 -5.11 12.96
CA PHE A 41 -8.56 -3.86 12.33
C PHE A 41 -7.47 -3.22 11.44
N LEU A 42 -6.22 -3.13 11.91
CA LEU A 42 -5.12 -2.58 11.12
C LEU A 42 -4.79 -3.49 9.92
N PHE A 43 -4.85 -4.80 10.11
CA PHE A 43 -4.67 -5.77 9.04
C PHE A 43 -5.68 -5.56 7.91
N LEU A 44 -6.97 -5.47 8.26
CA LEU A 44 -8.04 -5.24 7.28
C LEU A 44 -7.84 -3.91 6.54
N MET A 45 -7.42 -2.86 7.24
CA MET A 45 -7.12 -1.56 6.60
C MET A 45 -5.98 -1.65 5.61
N VAL A 46 -4.87 -2.30 5.96
CA VAL A 46 -3.73 -2.49 5.03
C VAL A 46 -4.10 -3.36 3.84
N MET A 47 -4.89 -4.41 4.04
CA MET A 47 -5.45 -5.20 2.94
C MET A 47 -6.29 -4.33 1.98
N LEU A 48 -7.20 -3.51 2.50
CA LEU A 48 -8.05 -2.63 1.69
C LEU A 48 -7.25 -1.56 0.94
N VAL A 49 -6.25 -0.95 1.59
CA VAL A 49 -5.35 0.01 0.94
C VAL A 49 -4.58 -0.67 -0.20
N SER A 50 -4.07 -1.89 0.02
CA SER A 50 -3.35 -2.61 -1.03
C SER A 50 -4.26 -2.99 -2.20
N LEU A 51 -5.50 -3.42 -1.93
CA LEU A 51 -6.50 -3.68 -2.97
C LEU A 51 -6.84 -2.41 -3.75
N PHE A 52 -7.02 -1.28 -3.07
CA PHE A 52 -7.29 0.01 -3.69
C PHE A 52 -6.15 0.45 -4.61
N LEU A 53 -4.90 0.43 -4.14
CA LEU A 53 -3.73 0.78 -4.94
C LEU A 53 -3.54 -0.18 -6.12
N GLY A 54 -3.82 -1.46 -5.92
CA GLY A 54 -3.74 -2.45 -6.99
C GLY A 54 -4.82 -2.27 -8.07
N MET A 55 -6.06 -1.94 -7.70
CA MET A 55 -7.11 -1.58 -8.66
C MET A 55 -6.76 -0.28 -9.40
N LEU A 56 -6.21 0.70 -8.69
CA LEU A 56 -5.76 1.95 -9.30
C LEU A 56 -4.66 1.70 -10.35
N TYR A 57 -3.74 0.78 -10.08
CA TYR A 57 -2.72 0.36 -11.04
C TYR A 57 -3.34 -0.32 -12.26
N GLU A 58 -4.32 -1.23 -12.09
CA GLU A 58 -4.99 -1.90 -13.21
C GLU A 58 -5.76 -0.93 -14.11
N GLN A 59 -6.38 0.09 -13.52
CA GLN A 59 -7.15 1.08 -14.27
C GLN A 59 -6.27 2.09 -15.00
N THR A 60 -5.15 2.49 -14.40
CA THR A 60 -4.30 3.57 -14.93
C THR A 60 -3.10 3.08 -15.73
N GLY A 61 -2.68 1.82 -15.52
CA GLY A 61 -1.47 1.25 -16.10
C GLY A 61 -0.18 1.97 -15.71
N SER A 62 -0.20 2.82 -14.68
CA SER A 62 0.89 3.72 -14.35
C SER A 62 1.37 3.54 -12.91
N LEU A 63 2.63 3.12 -12.75
CA LEU A 63 3.28 3.04 -11.45
C LEU A 63 3.42 4.41 -10.79
N TRP A 64 3.63 5.48 -11.56
CA TRP A 64 3.79 6.82 -11.00
C TRP A 64 2.52 7.31 -10.31
N VAL A 65 1.34 6.92 -10.83
CA VAL A 65 0.06 7.26 -10.21
C VAL A 65 -0.08 6.52 -8.87
N THR A 66 0.24 5.23 -8.82
CA THR A 66 0.13 4.46 -7.57
C THR A 66 1.18 4.84 -6.54
N ILE A 67 2.42 5.11 -6.96
CA ILE A 67 3.48 5.65 -6.09
C ILE A 67 3.05 6.98 -5.46
N THR A 68 2.48 7.88 -6.27
CA THR A 68 2.03 9.19 -5.77
C THR A 68 0.86 9.02 -4.79
N ALA A 69 -0.11 8.16 -5.11
CA ALA A 69 -1.23 7.87 -4.22
C ALA A 69 -0.77 7.26 -2.89
N HIS A 70 0.11 6.26 -2.93
CA HIS A 70 0.67 5.63 -1.73
C HIS A 70 1.45 6.65 -0.90
N PHE A 71 2.35 7.42 -1.52
CA PHE A 71 3.07 8.48 -0.82
C PHE A 71 2.13 9.47 -0.12
N LEU A 72 1.05 9.90 -0.78
CA LEU A 72 0.08 10.83 -0.20
C LEU A 72 -0.66 10.23 0.98
N ILE A 73 -1.07 8.96 0.89
CA ILE A 73 -1.72 8.23 2.01
C ILE A 73 -0.78 8.22 3.22
N ASP A 74 0.46 7.77 3.02
CA ASP A 74 1.48 7.72 4.08
C ASP A 74 1.76 9.09 4.68
N PHE A 75 1.88 10.11 3.82
CA PHE A 75 2.21 11.46 4.23
C PHE A 75 1.08 12.07 5.07
N VAL A 76 -0.17 11.96 4.62
CA VAL A 76 -1.34 12.46 5.35
C VAL A 76 -1.51 11.74 6.67
N LEU A 77 -1.35 10.40 6.71
CA LEU A 77 -1.41 9.63 7.94
C LEU A 77 -0.30 10.05 8.92
N ALA A 78 0.93 10.24 8.42
CA ALA A 78 2.04 10.70 9.25
C ALA A 78 1.79 12.11 9.81
N LEU A 79 1.23 13.03 9.02
CA LEU A 79 0.83 14.36 9.48
C LEU A 79 -0.28 14.28 10.54
N HIS A 80 -1.27 13.42 10.35
CA HIS A 80 -2.36 13.22 11.30
C HIS A 80 -1.84 12.69 12.65
N ILE A 81 -0.98 11.67 12.62
CA ILE A 81 -0.33 11.12 13.82
C ILE A 81 0.52 12.18 14.52
N ARG A 82 1.22 13.03 13.78
CA ARG A 82 2.03 14.11 14.36
C ARG A 82 1.18 15.23 14.96
N SER A 83 0.03 15.54 14.35
CA SER A 83 -0.87 16.63 14.79
C SER A 83 -1.78 16.20 15.95
N GLY A 84 -2.07 14.91 16.10
CA GLY A 84 -2.82 14.33 17.22
C GLY A 84 -2.01 14.10 18.49
N LYS A 85 -0.74 14.56 18.55
CA LYS A 85 -0.01 14.74 19.81
C LYS A 85 -0.45 16.08 20.44
N GLU A 86 -1.58 16.06 21.12
CA GLU A 86 -1.81 16.90 22.31
C GLU A 86 -1.45 16.08 23.56
#